data_AF-A0A933H775-F1
#
_entry.id   AF-A0A933H775-F1
#
_cell.length_a   1.000
_cell.length_b   1.000
_cell.length_c   1.000
_cell.angle_alpha   90.00
_cell.angle_beta   90.00
_cell.angle_gamma   90.00
#
_symmetry.space_group_name_H-M   'P 1'
#
loop_
_entity.id
_entity.type
_entity.pdbx_description
1 polymer ?
#
loop_
_entity_poly.entity_id
_entity_poly.type
_entity_poly.pdbx_seq_one_letter_code
_entity_poly.pdbx_strand_id
1 'polypeptide(L)'
;FLLPITLFGKITDLGYVLPPLHDEVRLVNMGKELTEHYVNTSEFLLEQAMERLDKEHDPGLLSVWFATCRFRPMSAWRDELASYKGEVILPLPPVCGKSEYLHKEKELAKIINENRAQGRKTLVFVEQTGTRDIRQRLEDVLTKLCPGVNVQMLSSNSMKPAKREGWIRRQAPTMDVLLVNAKLIETGLDLVMFSDIVFYETNTSLYVVWQAMRRVWRLGQSKPVNTIFLAHRDTVEASLLEMMGLKMKSAMLLYGDNAAGALIESDDDDLSREMMRRALEGKTIASAGDLNGKSLFGADDQKPVVITQSPLGSSTATSVLMPVVTAMIPLDGLVQVSLFDF
;
A
#
# COMPACT_ATOMS: atom_id res chain seq x y z
N PHE A 1 7.31 30.31 19.55
CA PHE A 1 8.69 30.21 20.02
C PHE A 1 9.28 28.91 19.47
N LEU A 2 10.22 29.00 18.54
CA LEU A 2 11.06 27.87 18.14
C LEU A 2 12.25 27.84 19.12
N LEU A 3 12.53 26.69 19.73
CA LEU A 3 13.65 26.52 20.65
C LEU A 3 14.99 26.62 19.88
N PRO A 4 16.06 27.13 20.51
CA PRO A 4 17.34 27.41 19.83
C PRO A 4 18.11 26.18 19.35
N ILE A 5 17.74 24.98 19.79
CA ILE A 5 18.38 23.71 19.41
C ILE A 5 17.29 22.67 19.20
N THR A 6 17.29 22.03 18.03
CA THR A 6 16.45 20.87 17.69
C THR A 6 17.37 19.70 17.37
N LEU A 7 17.21 18.58 18.09
CA LEU A 7 17.96 17.35 17.87
C LEU A 7 17.06 16.35 17.14
N PHE A 8 17.57 15.79 16.05
CA PHE A 8 16.95 14.69 15.33
C PHE A 8 17.67 13.39 15.73
N GLY A 9 16.94 12.41 16.22
CA GLY A 9 17.46 11.09 16.57
C GLY A 9 16.55 10.00 16.01
N LYS A 10 17.13 8.89 15.56
CA LYS A 10 16.39 7.71 15.13
C LYS A 10 15.91 6.93 16.35
N ILE A 11 14.86 6.12 16.17
CA ILE A 11 14.38 5.19 17.21
C ILE A 11 15.49 4.21 17.62
N THR A 12 16.33 3.80 16.67
CA THR A 12 17.51 2.95 16.92
C THR A 12 18.56 3.65 17.77
N ASP A 13 18.69 4.99 17.65
CA ASP A 13 19.65 5.78 18.45
C ASP A 13 19.23 5.83 19.93
N LEU A 14 17.97 5.51 20.22
CA LEU A 14 17.42 5.37 21.57
C LEU A 14 17.51 3.93 22.11
N GLY A 15 18.16 3.01 21.38
CA GLY A 15 18.35 1.62 21.77
C GLY A 15 17.14 0.70 21.56
N TYR A 16 16.09 1.17 20.88
CA TYR A 16 14.93 0.35 20.55
C TYR A 16 15.14 -0.40 19.23
N VAL A 17 14.90 -1.70 19.25
CA VAL A 17 14.92 -2.57 18.07
C VAL A 17 13.48 -2.91 17.70
N LEU A 18 13.06 -2.53 16.49
CA LEU A 18 11.77 -2.93 15.96
C LEU A 18 11.81 -4.42 15.55
N PRO A 19 10.69 -5.15 15.68
CA PRO A 19 10.60 -6.51 15.15
C PRO A 19 10.81 -6.51 13.63
N PRO A 20 11.14 -7.65 13.01
CA PRO A 20 11.35 -7.68 11.57
C PRO A 20 10.08 -7.30 10.80
N LEU A 21 10.28 -6.58 9.69
CA LEU A 21 9.27 -6.25 8.70
C LEU A 21 9.57 -7.07 7.45
N HIS A 22 8.62 -7.91 7.05
CA HIS A 22 8.67 -8.66 5.80
C HIS A 22 7.62 -8.12 4.85
N ASP A 23 7.93 -8.10 3.56
CA ASP A 23 6.98 -7.74 2.53
C ASP A 23 7.16 -8.58 1.27
N GLU A 24 6.05 -8.89 0.61
CA GLU A 24 6.05 -9.69 -0.62
C GLU A 24 4.92 -9.28 -1.57
N VAL A 25 5.17 -9.40 -2.88
CA VAL A 25 4.12 -9.37 -3.90
C VAL A 25 3.61 -10.78 -4.15
N ARG A 26 2.29 -10.96 -4.08
CA ARG A 26 1.62 -12.21 -4.47
C ARG A 26 0.80 -11.97 -5.73
N LEU A 27 1.24 -12.58 -6.82
CA LEU A 27 0.56 -12.51 -8.11
C LEU A 27 -0.53 -13.58 -8.19
N VAL A 28 -1.75 -13.15 -8.46
CA VAL A 28 -2.92 -14.02 -8.59
C VAL A 28 -3.38 -14.05 -10.04
N ASN A 29 -3.54 -15.26 -10.60
CA ASN A 29 -4.05 -15.40 -11.96
C ASN A 29 -5.55 -15.05 -12.00
N MET A 30 -5.98 -14.36 -13.06
CA MET A 30 -7.40 -14.20 -13.37
C MET A 30 -7.97 -15.52 -13.93
N GLY A 31 -9.30 -15.68 -13.81
CA GLY A 31 -10.00 -16.73 -14.56
C GLY A 31 -10.00 -16.41 -16.05
N LYS A 32 -10.25 -17.40 -16.90
CA LYS A 32 -10.20 -17.24 -18.36
C LYS A 32 -11.10 -16.11 -18.87
N GLU A 33 -12.37 -16.11 -18.48
CA GLU A 33 -13.36 -15.10 -18.89
C GLU A 33 -12.97 -13.69 -18.44
N LEU A 34 -12.50 -13.55 -17.20
CA LEU A 34 -12.03 -12.26 -16.68
C LEU A 34 -10.76 -11.79 -17.39
N THR A 35 -9.87 -12.71 -17.79
CA THR A 35 -8.67 -12.39 -18.54
C THR A 35 -9.01 -11.86 -19.93
N GLU A 36 -9.88 -12.56 -20.65
CA GLU A 36 -10.35 -12.13 -21.98
C GLU A 36 -11.08 -10.78 -21.89
N HIS A 37 -11.97 -10.61 -20.90
CA HIS A 37 -12.64 -9.32 -20.63
C HIS A 37 -11.64 -8.20 -20.36
N TYR A 38 -10.62 -8.47 -19.54
CA TYR A 38 -9.60 -7.50 -19.16
C TYR A 38 -8.79 -7.02 -20.36
N VAL A 39 -8.27 -7.97 -21.16
CA VAL A 39 -7.46 -7.67 -22.35
C VAL A 39 -8.28 -6.83 -23.34
N ASN A 40 -9.48 -7.28 -23.68
CA ASN A 40 -10.36 -6.57 -24.61
C ASN A 40 -10.72 -5.16 -24.11
N THR A 41 -11.01 -5.03 -22.81
CA THR A 41 -11.32 -3.72 -22.19
C THR A 41 -10.11 -2.78 -22.24
N SER A 42 -8.93 -3.29 -21.91
CA SER A 42 -7.70 -2.50 -21.88
C SER A 42 -7.32 -2.02 -23.27
N GLU A 43 -7.31 -2.91 -24.27
CA GLU A 43 -6.97 -2.59 -25.65
C GLU A 43 -7.94 -1.57 -26.25
N PHE A 44 -9.26 -1.80 -26.10
CA PHE A 44 -10.27 -0.88 -26.62
C PHE A 44 -10.16 0.52 -25.99
N LEU A 45 -10.08 0.61 -24.67
CA LEU A 45 -10.00 1.92 -24.00
C LEU A 45 -8.69 2.64 -24.31
N LEU A 46 -7.58 1.92 -24.50
CA LEU A 46 -6.31 2.51 -24.88
C LEU A 46 -6.35 3.03 -26.32
N GLU A 47 -6.91 2.28 -27.26
CA GLU A 47 -7.11 2.71 -28.65
C GLU A 47 -7.96 3.99 -28.71
N GLN A 48 -9.08 4.01 -27.99
CA GLN A 48 -9.94 5.20 -27.89
C GLN A 48 -9.20 6.39 -27.25
N ALA A 49 -8.37 6.14 -26.23
CA ALA A 49 -7.58 7.18 -25.60
C ALA A 49 -6.52 7.76 -26.54
N MET A 50 -5.85 6.92 -27.33
CA MET A 50 -4.87 7.34 -28.34
C MET A 50 -5.54 8.16 -29.45
N GLU A 51 -6.65 7.67 -30.01
CA GLU A 51 -7.39 8.36 -31.07
C GLU A 51 -7.83 9.76 -30.62
N ARG A 52 -8.31 9.88 -29.38
CA ARG A 52 -8.74 11.15 -28.81
C ARG A 52 -7.56 12.07 -28.48
N LEU A 53 -6.46 11.52 -27.98
CA LEU A 53 -5.24 12.28 -27.76
C LEU A 53 -4.72 12.88 -29.08
N ASP A 54 -4.72 12.12 -30.17
CA ASP A 54 -4.23 12.58 -31.47
C ASP A 54 -5.17 13.62 -32.11
N LYS A 55 -6.49 13.42 -32.04
CA LYS A 55 -7.48 14.30 -32.67
C LYS A 55 -7.78 15.56 -31.86
N GLU A 56 -7.93 15.42 -30.54
CA GLU A 56 -8.43 16.47 -29.65
C GLU A 56 -7.36 17.01 -28.69
N HIS A 57 -6.17 16.41 -28.64
CA HIS A 57 -5.11 16.74 -27.66
C HIS A 57 -5.61 16.60 -26.19
N ASP A 58 -6.57 15.71 -25.96
CA ASP A 58 -7.20 15.47 -24.64
C ASP A 58 -6.69 14.15 -24.04
N PRO A 59 -5.81 14.18 -23.02
CA PRO A 59 -5.28 12.97 -22.38
C PRO A 59 -6.26 12.34 -21.38
N GLY A 60 -7.43 12.94 -21.11
CA GLY A 60 -8.28 12.53 -20.00
C GLY A 60 -8.83 11.10 -20.10
N LEU A 61 -8.95 10.55 -21.31
CA LEU A 61 -9.39 9.17 -21.50
C LEU A 61 -8.30 8.15 -21.08
N LEU A 62 -7.02 8.54 -21.03
CA LEU A 62 -5.95 7.71 -20.44
C LEU A 62 -6.18 7.49 -18.95
N SER A 63 -6.67 8.51 -18.23
CA SER A 63 -7.03 8.38 -16.81
C SER A 63 -8.19 7.40 -16.62
N VAL A 64 -9.16 7.39 -17.53
CA VAL A 64 -10.28 6.44 -17.52
C VAL A 64 -9.79 5.03 -17.83
N TRP A 65 -8.91 4.86 -18.82
CA TRP A 65 -8.25 3.58 -19.11
C TRP A 65 -7.51 3.07 -17.86
N PHE A 66 -6.65 3.89 -17.25
CA PHE A 66 -5.86 3.51 -16.10
C PHE A 66 -6.73 3.12 -14.90
N ALA A 67 -7.73 3.93 -14.56
CA ALA A 67 -8.65 3.65 -13.47
C ALA A 67 -9.47 2.37 -13.74
N THR A 68 -9.96 2.18 -14.96
CA THR A 68 -10.73 0.99 -15.33
C THR A 68 -9.88 -0.26 -15.24
N CYS A 69 -8.69 -0.26 -15.85
CA CYS A 69 -7.77 -1.40 -15.82
C CYS A 69 -7.24 -1.70 -14.42
N ARG A 70 -7.16 -0.70 -13.54
CA ARG A 70 -6.77 -0.92 -12.14
C ARG A 70 -7.90 -1.55 -11.34
N PHE A 71 -9.14 -1.08 -11.47
CA PHE A 71 -10.22 -1.45 -10.55
C PHE A 71 -11.16 -2.55 -11.05
N ARG A 72 -11.32 -2.69 -12.37
CA ARG A 72 -12.27 -3.63 -12.97
C ARG A 72 -12.09 -5.09 -12.55
N PRO A 73 -10.87 -5.63 -12.43
CA PRO A 73 -10.69 -7.02 -11.99
C PRO A 73 -11.31 -7.31 -10.60
N MET A 74 -11.39 -6.32 -9.71
CA MET A 74 -11.96 -6.46 -8.37
C MET A 74 -13.48 -6.18 -8.31
N SER A 75 -14.05 -5.63 -9.37
CA SER A 75 -15.49 -5.28 -9.45
C SER A 75 -16.24 -6.04 -10.54
N ALA A 76 -15.64 -7.09 -11.10
CA ALA A 76 -16.17 -7.88 -12.22
C ALA A 76 -17.55 -8.54 -11.97
N TRP A 77 -18.05 -8.55 -10.73
CA TRP A 77 -19.33 -9.11 -10.32
C TRP A 77 -20.54 -8.15 -10.48
N ARG A 78 -20.30 -6.89 -10.89
CA ARG A 78 -21.34 -5.90 -11.13
C ARG A 78 -21.16 -5.19 -12.48
N ASP A 79 -22.25 -4.57 -12.93
CA ASP A 79 -22.23 -3.59 -14.01
C ASP A 79 -21.43 -2.35 -13.61
N GLU A 80 -20.60 -1.89 -14.54
CA GLU A 80 -19.93 -0.59 -14.46
C GLU A 80 -19.93 0.11 -15.81
N LEU A 81 -19.57 1.38 -15.81
CA LEU A 81 -19.39 2.18 -17.02
C LEU A 81 -18.00 2.81 -16.98
N ALA A 82 -17.26 2.69 -18.08
CA ALA A 82 -16.15 3.57 -18.39
C ALA A 82 -16.74 4.80 -19.11
N SER A 83 -16.72 5.94 -18.44
CA SER A 83 -17.27 7.19 -18.96
C SER A 83 -16.29 8.34 -18.82
N TYR A 84 -16.37 9.29 -19.74
CA TYR A 84 -15.55 10.50 -19.74
C TYR A 84 -16.41 11.70 -20.12
N LYS A 85 -16.37 12.78 -19.34
CA LYS A 85 -17.16 14.01 -19.57
C LYS A 85 -18.67 13.77 -19.81
N GLY A 86 -19.25 12.76 -19.17
CA GLY A 86 -20.67 12.41 -19.28
C GLY A 86 -21.01 11.48 -20.46
N GLU A 87 -20.06 11.20 -21.34
CA GLU A 87 -20.18 10.22 -22.42
C GLU A 87 -19.81 8.82 -21.92
N VAL A 88 -20.63 7.82 -22.26
CA VAL A 88 -20.31 6.41 -21.99
C VAL A 88 -19.42 5.90 -23.12
N ILE A 89 -18.18 5.56 -22.79
CA ILE A 89 -17.19 5.06 -23.75
C ILE A 89 -17.33 3.54 -23.90
N LEU A 90 -17.45 2.83 -22.78
CA LEU A 90 -17.60 1.38 -22.78
C LEU A 90 -18.48 0.92 -21.60
N PRO A 91 -19.62 0.26 -21.87
CA PRO A 91 -20.35 -0.47 -20.83
C PRO A 91 -19.58 -1.73 -20.41
N LEU A 92 -19.54 -2.01 -19.11
CA LEU A 92 -18.80 -3.13 -18.52
C LEU A 92 -19.78 -4.03 -17.75
N PRO A 93 -20.51 -4.94 -18.45
CA PRO A 93 -21.44 -5.87 -17.79
C PRO A 93 -20.68 -6.86 -16.89
N PRO A 94 -21.32 -7.46 -15.87
CA PRO A 94 -20.67 -8.41 -14.98
C PRO A 94 -20.07 -9.59 -15.76
N VAL A 95 -18.84 -9.95 -15.42
CA VAL A 95 -18.11 -11.09 -16.00
C VAL A 95 -18.32 -12.36 -15.16
N CYS A 96 -18.54 -12.21 -13.86
CA CYS A 96 -18.83 -13.35 -12.97
C CYS A 96 -20.12 -13.11 -12.19
N GLY A 97 -20.79 -14.19 -11.79
CA GLY A 97 -21.97 -14.11 -10.94
C GLY A 97 -21.67 -13.55 -9.55
N LYS A 98 -22.66 -12.94 -8.89
CA LYS A 98 -22.53 -12.47 -7.50
C LYS A 98 -22.27 -13.60 -6.49
N SER A 99 -22.59 -14.84 -6.84
CA SER A 99 -22.31 -16.02 -6.02
C SER A 99 -20.92 -16.61 -6.23
N GLU A 100 -20.27 -16.28 -7.34
CA GLU A 100 -18.91 -16.73 -7.65
C GLU A 100 -17.89 -15.87 -6.92
N TYR A 101 -16.70 -16.42 -6.66
CA TYR A 101 -15.61 -15.68 -5.99
C TYR A 101 -14.47 -15.41 -6.95
N LEU A 102 -13.98 -14.18 -6.94
CA LEU A 102 -12.78 -13.79 -7.66
C LEU A 102 -11.55 -14.52 -7.09
N HIS A 103 -10.51 -14.68 -7.90
CA HIS A 103 -9.31 -15.39 -7.46
C HIS A 103 -8.58 -14.63 -6.34
N LYS A 104 -8.54 -13.29 -6.42
CA LYS A 104 -7.96 -12.44 -5.38
C LYS A 104 -8.77 -12.48 -4.08
N GLU A 105 -10.10 -12.56 -4.18
CA GLU A 105 -11.01 -12.78 -3.05
C GLU A 105 -10.70 -14.09 -2.32
N LYS A 106 -10.46 -15.18 -3.06
CA LYS A 106 -10.06 -16.49 -2.49
C LYS A 106 -8.68 -16.44 -1.84
N GLU A 107 -7.71 -15.79 -2.47
CA GLU A 107 -6.35 -15.65 -1.91
C GLU A 107 -6.36 -14.81 -0.63
N LEU A 108 -7.14 -13.72 -0.58
CA LEU A 108 -7.32 -12.93 0.62
C LEU A 108 -7.92 -13.77 1.76
N ALA A 109 -8.96 -14.57 1.47
CA ALA A 109 -9.58 -15.46 2.44
C ALA A 109 -8.58 -16.50 3.00
N LYS A 110 -7.74 -17.07 2.13
CA LYS A 110 -6.67 -17.98 2.51
C LYS A 110 -5.68 -17.32 3.49
N ILE A 111 -5.15 -16.14 3.13
CA ILE A 111 -4.23 -15.37 3.98
C ILE A 111 -4.85 -15.09 5.36
N ILE A 112 -6.11 -14.66 5.39
CA ILE A 112 -6.80 -14.33 6.64
C ILE A 112 -6.98 -15.57 7.52
N ASN A 113 -7.34 -16.71 6.94
CA ASN A 113 -7.45 -17.98 7.68
C ASN A 113 -6.10 -18.41 8.26
N GLU A 114 -5.02 -18.30 7.49
CA GLU A 114 -3.65 -18.62 7.93
C GLU A 114 -3.21 -17.71 9.10
N ASN A 115 -3.43 -16.40 8.98
CA ASN A 115 -3.10 -15.43 10.02
C ASN A 115 -3.93 -15.65 11.30
N ARG A 116 -5.23 -15.89 11.14
CA ARG A 116 -6.15 -16.15 12.25
C ARG A 116 -5.80 -17.43 13.00
N ALA A 117 -5.38 -18.49 12.30
CA ALA A 117 -4.91 -19.73 12.92
C ALA A 117 -3.67 -19.50 13.82
N GLN A 118 -2.89 -18.45 13.55
CA GLN A 118 -1.74 -18.03 14.36
C GLN A 118 -2.11 -16.98 15.43
N GLY A 119 -3.40 -16.66 15.60
CA GLY A 119 -3.85 -15.62 16.54
C GLY A 119 -3.41 -14.21 16.12
N ARG A 120 -3.22 -13.97 14.82
CA ARG A 120 -2.80 -12.69 14.26
C ARG A 120 -3.98 -11.98 13.60
N LYS A 121 -3.97 -10.64 13.65
CA LYS A 121 -5.01 -9.77 13.10
C LYS A 121 -4.52 -9.13 11.81
N THR A 122 -5.40 -9.08 10.81
CA THR A 122 -5.06 -8.63 9.45
C THR A 122 -5.68 -7.27 9.15
N LEU A 123 -4.86 -6.31 8.77
CA LEU A 123 -5.30 -5.01 8.24
C LEU A 123 -5.32 -5.09 6.72
N VAL A 124 -6.48 -4.86 6.10
CA VAL A 124 -6.67 -4.98 4.65
C VAL A 124 -6.96 -3.62 4.06
N PHE A 125 -6.08 -3.18 3.16
CA PHE A 125 -6.23 -1.94 2.43
C PHE A 125 -6.99 -2.14 1.12
N VAL A 126 -8.02 -1.31 0.94
CA VAL A 126 -8.84 -1.21 -0.26
C VAL A 126 -9.01 0.25 -0.65
N GLU A 127 -9.09 0.52 -1.94
CA GLU A 127 -9.15 1.86 -2.51
C GLU A 127 -10.59 2.23 -2.87
N GLN A 128 -11.35 1.27 -3.40
CA GLN A 128 -12.75 1.43 -3.75
C GLN A 128 -13.63 1.42 -2.48
N THR A 129 -13.76 2.59 -1.82
CA THR A 129 -14.57 2.77 -0.60
C THR A 129 -15.63 3.88 -0.70
N GLY A 130 -15.81 4.43 -1.90
CA GLY A 130 -16.77 5.50 -2.21
C GLY A 130 -18.01 4.98 -2.91
N THR A 131 -18.37 5.59 -4.05
CA THR A 131 -19.54 5.17 -4.87
C THR A 131 -19.39 3.77 -5.45
N ARG A 132 -18.15 3.31 -5.62
CA ARG A 132 -17.78 1.98 -6.14
C ARG A 132 -17.36 1.01 -5.05
N ASP A 133 -17.87 1.16 -3.82
CA ASP A 133 -17.43 0.38 -2.65
C ASP A 133 -17.42 -1.15 -2.88
N ILE A 134 -16.35 -1.82 -2.47
CA ILE A 134 -16.21 -3.29 -2.52
C ILE A 134 -16.13 -3.92 -1.12
N ARG A 135 -16.11 -3.14 -0.04
CA ARG A 135 -15.89 -3.67 1.32
C ARG A 135 -16.99 -4.63 1.75
N GLN A 136 -18.25 -4.30 1.50
CA GLN A 136 -19.37 -5.21 1.80
C GLN A 136 -19.24 -6.54 1.08
N ARG A 137 -18.84 -6.48 -0.19
CA ARG A 137 -18.57 -7.68 -0.99
C ARG A 137 -17.47 -8.52 -0.34
N LEU A 138 -16.36 -7.91 0.06
CA LEU A 138 -15.26 -8.61 0.72
C LEU A 138 -15.68 -9.21 2.07
N GLU A 139 -16.43 -8.49 2.89
CA GLU A 139 -16.97 -9.04 4.15
C GLU A 139 -17.85 -10.27 3.90
N ASP A 140 -18.75 -10.22 2.91
CA ASP A 140 -19.61 -11.36 2.58
C ASP A 140 -18.80 -12.57 2.13
N VAL A 141 -17.78 -12.35 1.31
CA VAL A 141 -16.85 -13.40 0.85
C VAL A 141 -16.08 -14.00 2.01
N LEU A 142 -15.48 -13.15 2.85
CA LEU A 142 -14.67 -13.58 3.99
C LEU A 142 -15.53 -14.34 5.01
N THR A 143 -16.73 -13.88 5.29
CA THR A 143 -17.65 -14.57 6.22
C THR A 143 -18.02 -15.97 5.72
N LYS A 144 -18.17 -16.14 4.39
CA LYS A 144 -18.48 -17.44 3.78
C LYS A 144 -17.27 -18.37 3.68
N LEU A 145 -16.10 -17.85 3.32
CA LEU A 145 -14.88 -18.65 3.11
C LEU A 145 -14.07 -18.86 4.39
N CYS A 146 -14.30 -18.06 5.42
CA CYS A 146 -13.61 -18.11 6.70
C CYS A 146 -14.62 -18.16 7.86
N PRO A 147 -15.28 -19.30 8.12
CA PRO A 147 -16.31 -19.39 9.14
C PRO A 147 -15.87 -18.86 10.51
N GLY A 148 -16.66 -17.93 11.06
CA GLY A 148 -16.40 -17.29 12.35
C GLY A 148 -15.34 -16.19 12.33
N VAL A 149 -14.90 -15.72 11.16
CA VAL A 149 -14.09 -14.50 11.07
C VAL A 149 -14.91 -13.27 11.46
N ASN A 150 -14.34 -12.38 12.26
CA ASN A 150 -14.95 -11.09 12.56
C ASN A 150 -14.29 -9.99 11.71
N VAL A 151 -15.01 -9.56 10.67
CA VAL A 151 -14.61 -8.46 9.80
C VAL A 151 -15.22 -7.17 10.30
N GLN A 152 -14.44 -6.11 10.30
CA GLN A 152 -14.89 -4.76 10.62
C GLN A 152 -14.49 -3.80 9.51
N MET A 153 -15.24 -2.71 9.36
CA MET A 153 -14.97 -1.68 8.36
C MET A 153 -14.85 -0.31 9.01
N LEU A 154 -13.86 0.46 8.57
CA LEU A 154 -13.75 1.86 8.95
C LEU A 154 -14.25 2.76 7.82
N SER A 155 -15.37 3.45 8.05
CA SER A 155 -15.92 4.41 7.09
C SER A 155 -15.50 5.84 7.42
N SER A 156 -15.12 6.60 6.38
CA SER A 156 -14.63 7.98 6.46
C SER A 156 -15.65 8.96 7.04
N ASN A 157 -16.94 8.72 6.78
CA ASN A 157 -18.01 9.70 6.96
C ASN A 157 -18.60 9.74 8.37
N SER A 158 -18.22 8.81 9.26
CA SER A 158 -18.91 8.63 10.55
C SER A 158 -18.12 9.14 11.76
N MET A 159 -16.81 9.38 11.66
CA MET A 159 -15.98 9.69 12.83
C MET A 159 -14.80 10.61 12.54
N LYS A 160 -14.58 11.59 13.44
CA LYS A 160 -13.33 12.37 13.53
C LYS A 160 -12.13 11.43 13.83
N PRO A 161 -10.90 11.74 13.37
CA PRO A 161 -9.73 10.86 13.51
C PRO A 161 -9.52 10.27 14.92
N ALA A 162 -9.50 11.09 15.97
CA ALA A 162 -9.31 10.60 17.35
C ALA A 162 -10.41 9.62 17.83
N LYS A 163 -11.64 9.76 17.33
CA LYS A 163 -12.72 8.81 17.64
C LYS A 163 -12.53 7.46 16.93
N ARG A 164 -11.89 7.45 15.76
CA ARG A 164 -11.59 6.23 15.00
C ARG A 164 -10.63 5.34 15.78
N GLU A 165 -9.55 5.92 16.33
CA GLU A 165 -8.56 5.17 17.10
C GLU A 165 -9.19 4.49 18.33
N GLY A 166 -9.97 5.26 19.10
CA GLY A 166 -10.68 4.71 20.25
C GLY A 166 -11.68 3.62 19.87
N TRP A 167 -12.36 3.75 18.72
CA TRP A 167 -13.25 2.70 18.21
C TRP A 167 -12.48 1.44 17.82
N ILE A 168 -11.38 1.57 17.06
CA ILE A 168 -10.52 0.44 16.66
C ILE A 168 -10.00 -0.28 17.91
N ARG A 169 -9.48 0.45 18.91
CA ARG A 169 -9.00 -0.16 20.16
C ARG A 169 -10.08 -0.92 20.91
N ARG A 170 -11.33 -0.44 20.91
CA ARG A 170 -12.46 -1.16 21.55
C ARG A 170 -12.88 -2.41 20.78
N GLN A 171 -12.83 -2.39 19.45
CA GLN A 171 -13.21 -3.53 18.61
C GLN A 171 -12.06 -4.54 18.42
N ALA A 172 -10.81 -4.11 18.58
CA ALA A 172 -9.62 -4.93 18.37
C ALA A 172 -9.64 -6.30 19.06
N PRO A 173 -10.13 -6.46 20.32
CA PRO A 173 -10.15 -7.76 20.97
C PRO A 173 -10.95 -8.82 20.21
N THR A 174 -12.09 -8.44 19.61
CA THR A 174 -13.00 -9.36 18.92
C THR A 174 -12.83 -9.36 17.41
N MET A 175 -12.17 -8.34 16.84
CA MET A 175 -11.94 -8.16 15.41
C MET A 175 -10.76 -9.01 14.92
N ASP A 176 -10.94 -9.72 13.80
CA ASP A 176 -9.87 -10.44 13.12
C ASP A 176 -9.32 -9.64 11.94
N VAL A 177 -10.21 -8.93 11.23
CA VAL A 177 -9.91 -8.22 9.99
C VAL A 177 -10.46 -6.81 10.03
N LEU A 178 -9.67 -5.83 9.62
CA LEU A 178 -10.12 -4.46 9.38
C LEU A 178 -9.99 -4.10 7.91
N LEU A 179 -11.12 -3.82 7.24
CA LEU A 179 -11.14 -3.27 5.88
C LEU A 179 -11.14 -1.74 5.94
N VAL A 180 -10.14 -1.11 5.33
CA VAL A 180 -9.99 0.36 5.38
C VAL A 180 -9.28 0.90 4.15
N ASN A 181 -9.54 2.15 3.80
CA ASN A 181 -8.73 2.88 2.82
C ASN A 181 -7.47 3.45 3.50
N ALA A 182 -6.30 3.24 2.91
CA ALA A 182 -5.02 3.68 3.45
C ALA A 182 -5.00 5.19 3.75
N LYS A 183 -5.68 6.01 2.93
CA LYS A 183 -5.78 7.46 3.13
C LYS A 183 -6.46 7.85 4.44
N LEU A 184 -7.34 7.00 4.98
CA LEU A 184 -8.07 7.29 6.23
C LEU A 184 -7.23 7.14 7.49
N ILE A 185 -6.06 6.50 7.37
CA ILE A 185 -5.14 6.23 8.47
C ILE A 185 -3.80 6.97 8.35
N GLU A 186 -3.67 7.83 7.34
CA GLU A 186 -2.48 8.66 7.11
C GLU A 186 -2.12 9.55 8.30
N THR A 187 -3.08 9.89 9.17
CA THR A 187 -2.86 10.82 10.29
C THR A 187 -3.13 10.18 11.65
N GLY A 188 -2.05 10.02 12.43
CA GLY A 188 -2.12 9.91 13.90
C GLY A 188 -2.77 8.67 14.49
N LEU A 189 -2.99 7.61 13.71
CA LEU A 189 -3.57 6.35 14.19
C LEU A 189 -2.48 5.32 14.50
N ASP A 190 -2.49 4.78 15.70
CA ASP A 190 -1.64 3.65 16.10
C ASP A 190 -2.38 2.32 15.91
N LEU A 191 -1.82 1.45 15.06
CA LEU A 191 -2.39 0.18 14.65
C LEU A 191 -1.53 -1.03 15.05
N VAL A 192 -0.71 -0.92 16.11
CA VAL A 192 0.16 -2.02 16.61
C VAL A 192 -0.60 -3.28 17.06
N MET A 193 -1.94 -3.24 17.21
CA MET A 193 -2.74 -4.44 17.46
C MET A 193 -2.83 -5.37 16.23
N PHE A 194 -2.51 -4.86 15.04
CA PHE A 194 -2.33 -5.66 13.84
C PHE A 194 -0.87 -6.04 13.66
N SER A 195 -0.65 -7.13 12.94
CA SER A 195 0.70 -7.60 12.61
C SER A 195 0.81 -8.10 11.17
N ASP A 196 -0.31 -8.31 10.49
CA ASP A 196 -0.33 -8.64 9.07
C ASP A 196 -1.09 -7.56 8.31
N ILE A 197 -0.52 -7.17 7.18
CA ILE A 197 -1.03 -6.12 6.30
C ILE A 197 -1.26 -6.75 4.94
N VAL A 198 -2.42 -6.52 4.34
CA VAL A 198 -2.70 -6.93 2.96
C VAL A 198 -3.16 -5.72 2.17
N PHE A 199 -2.38 -5.31 1.17
CA PHE A 199 -2.86 -4.39 0.15
C PHE A 199 -3.66 -5.20 -0.87
N TYR A 200 -4.99 -5.25 -0.67
CA TYR A 200 -5.92 -5.87 -1.63
C TYR A 200 -6.13 -4.97 -2.84
N GLU A 201 -6.09 -3.65 -2.64
CA GLU A 201 -5.89 -2.66 -3.71
C GLU A 201 -4.77 -1.72 -3.28
N THR A 202 -3.70 -1.63 -4.06
CA THR A 202 -2.56 -0.78 -3.69
C THR A 202 -2.78 0.65 -4.15
N ASN A 203 -2.63 1.62 -3.24
CA ASN A 203 -2.70 3.05 -3.54
C ASN A 203 -1.55 3.48 -4.46
N THR A 204 -1.78 4.40 -5.41
CA THR A 204 -0.75 4.87 -6.36
C THR A 204 0.33 5.76 -5.72
N SER A 205 0.06 6.31 -4.54
CA SER A 205 1.04 7.07 -3.76
C SER A 205 1.89 6.13 -2.92
N LEU A 206 3.18 6.08 -3.24
CA LEU A 206 4.16 5.32 -2.46
C LEU A 206 4.29 5.87 -1.04
N TYR A 207 4.10 7.18 -0.85
CA TYR A 207 4.05 7.81 0.46
C TYR A 207 2.88 7.27 1.30
N VAL A 208 1.67 7.18 0.74
CA VAL A 208 0.50 6.65 1.44
C VAL A 208 0.70 5.18 1.82
N VAL A 209 1.24 4.36 0.90
CA VAL A 209 1.56 2.95 1.17
C VAL A 209 2.57 2.84 2.31
N TRP A 210 3.64 3.61 2.26
CA TRP A 210 4.67 3.61 3.30
C TRP A 210 4.13 4.05 4.66
N GLN A 211 3.39 5.16 4.71
CA GLN A 211 2.78 5.67 5.95
C GLN A 211 1.80 4.68 6.55
N ALA A 212 1.00 3.99 5.71
CA ALA A 212 0.08 2.96 6.15
C ALA A 212 0.81 1.78 6.82
N MET A 213 1.92 1.32 6.24
CA MET A 213 2.77 0.28 6.87
C MET A 213 3.35 0.76 8.21
N ARG A 214 3.79 2.01 8.28
CA ARG A 214 4.32 2.64 9.51
C ARG A 214 3.29 2.86 10.61
N ARG A 215 1.99 2.75 10.33
CA ARG A 215 0.97 2.71 11.40
C ARG A 215 0.97 1.40 12.17
N VAL A 216 1.48 0.33 11.58
CA VAL A 216 1.58 -1.01 12.16
C VAL A 216 3.00 -1.33 12.61
N TRP A 217 4.00 -1.03 11.76
CA TRP A 217 5.41 -1.23 12.05
C TRP A 217 6.04 0.04 12.66
N ARG A 218 5.92 0.15 13.98
CA ARG A 218 6.36 1.30 14.78
C ARG A 218 6.65 0.91 16.22
N LEU A 219 7.13 1.87 17.02
CA LEU A 219 7.29 1.71 18.47
C LEU A 219 5.99 1.20 19.11
N GLY A 220 6.11 0.15 19.94
CA GLY A 220 4.97 -0.55 20.54
C GLY A 220 4.60 -1.85 19.83
N GLN A 221 5.10 -2.09 18.61
CA GLN A 221 4.94 -3.36 17.92
C GLN A 221 5.79 -4.45 18.58
N SER A 222 5.19 -5.60 18.87
CA SER A 222 5.83 -6.73 19.54
C SER A 222 5.93 -7.99 18.67
N LYS A 223 5.22 -8.01 17.53
CA LYS A 223 5.21 -9.14 16.59
C LYS A 223 5.96 -8.77 15.30
N PRO A 224 6.59 -9.74 14.63
CA PRO A 224 6.98 -9.60 13.23
C PRO A 224 5.82 -9.09 12.39
N VAL A 225 6.08 -8.11 11.52
CA VAL A 225 5.07 -7.54 10.63
C VAL A 225 5.23 -8.13 9.23
N ASN A 226 4.15 -8.69 8.67
CA ASN A 226 4.15 -9.21 7.31
C ASN A 226 3.25 -8.34 6.44
N THR A 227 3.74 -7.92 5.28
CA THR A 227 2.99 -7.10 4.32
C THR A 227 2.86 -7.82 2.99
N ILE A 228 1.64 -8.06 2.55
CA ILE A 228 1.36 -8.76 1.29
C ILE A 228 0.71 -7.79 0.32
N PHE A 229 1.31 -7.62 -0.85
CA PHE A 229 0.74 -6.87 -1.98
C PHE A 229 0.10 -7.86 -2.93
N LEU A 230 -1.24 -7.89 -2.98
CA LEU A 230 -1.95 -8.73 -3.93
C LEU A 230 -2.11 -7.98 -5.24
N ALA A 231 -1.75 -8.62 -6.35
CA ALA A 231 -2.02 -8.09 -7.68
C ALA A 231 -2.44 -9.20 -8.64
N HIS A 232 -3.27 -8.86 -9.62
CA HIS A 232 -3.51 -9.77 -10.72
C HIS A 232 -2.30 -9.80 -11.67
N ARG A 233 -1.87 -11.01 -12.05
CA ARG A 233 -0.80 -11.18 -13.05
C ARG A 233 -1.19 -10.52 -14.38
N ASP A 234 -0.22 -9.96 -15.08
CA ASP A 234 -0.38 -9.34 -16.40
C ASP A 234 -1.44 -8.22 -16.43
N THR A 235 -1.50 -7.44 -15.34
CA THR A 235 -2.37 -6.26 -15.23
C THR A 235 -1.58 -5.00 -14.88
N VAL A 236 -2.22 -3.84 -15.14
CA VAL A 236 -1.75 -2.51 -14.71
C VAL A 236 -1.38 -2.50 -13.23
N GLU A 237 -2.08 -3.24 -12.37
CA GLU A 237 -1.77 -3.35 -10.94
C GLU A 237 -0.41 -4.00 -10.69
N ALA A 238 -0.10 -5.12 -11.36
CA ALA A 238 1.21 -5.76 -11.21
C ALA A 238 2.35 -4.88 -11.74
N SER A 239 2.13 -4.20 -12.88
CA SER A 239 3.10 -3.23 -13.42
C SER A 239 3.30 -2.02 -12.48
N LEU A 240 2.24 -1.58 -11.80
CA LEU A 240 2.30 -0.51 -10.81
C LEU A 240 3.20 -0.92 -9.63
N LEU A 241 3.03 -2.13 -9.10
CA LEU A 241 3.85 -2.66 -8.02
C LEU A 241 5.32 -2.81 -8.42
N GLU A 242 5.60 -3.28 -9.63
CA GLU A 242 6.96 -3.35 -10.16
C GLU A 242 7.62 -1.96 -10.16
N MET A 243 6.90 -0.94 -10.64
CA MET A 243 7.40 0.42 -10.67
C MET A 243 7.61 0.99 -9.27
N MET A 244 6.70 0.70 -8.33
CA MET A 244 6.88 1.08 -6.91
C MET A 244 8.14 0.45 -6.33
N GLY A 245 8.35 -0.85 -6.55
CA GLY A 245 9.54 -1.55 -6.06
C GLY A 245 10.84 -0.98 -6.63
N LEU A 246 10.87 -0.65 -7.93
CA LEU A 246 12.01 0.01 -8.57
C LEU A 246 12.28 1.41 -8.00
N LYS A 247 11.22 2.22 -7.81
CA LYS A 247 11.34 3.55 -7.20
C LYS A 247 11.81 3.45 -5.75
N MET A 248 11.25 2.53 -4.97
CA MET A 248 11.65 2.30 -3.59
C MET A 248 13.09 1.85 -3.49
N LYS A 249 13.50 0.87 -4.29
CA LYS A 249 14.90 0.41 -4.36
C LYS A 249 15.85 1.56 -4.71
N SER A 250 15.47 2.40 -5.66
CA SER A 250 16.27 3.58 -6.04
C SER A 250 16.35 4.60 -4.90
N ALA A 251 15.25 4.86 -4.19
CA ALA A 251 15.23 5.75 -3.03
C ALA A 251 16.09 5.19 -1.88
N MET A 252 16.01 3.89 -1.60
CA MET A 252 16.85 3.22 -0.60
C MET A 252 18.34 3.29 -0.97
N LEU A 253 18.69 3.16 -2.25
CA LEU A 253 20.07 3.31 -2.71
C LEU A 253 20.60 4.73 -2.54
N LEU A 254 19.75 5.75 -2.72
CA LEU A 254 20.16 7.16 -2.66
C LEU A 254 20.13 7.72 -1.23
N TYR A 255 19.15 7.34 -0.43
CA TYR A 255 18.84 7.97 0.86
C TYR A 255 18.98 7.00 2.05
N GLY A 256 19.26 5.72 1.82
CA GLY A 256 19.35 4.70 2.87
C GLY A 256 18.07 4.65 3.71
N ASP A 257 18.22 4.58 5.03
CA ASP A 257 17.09 4.61 5.98
C ASP A 257 16.21 5.88 5.87
N ASN A 258 16.73 6.98 5.28
CA ASN A 258 15.99 8.23 5.10
C ASN A 258 15.15 8.22 3.81
N ALA A 259 15.05 7.10 3.10
CA ALA A 259 14.23 6.97 1.89
C ALA A 259 12.78 7.46 2.09
N ALA A 260 12.24 7.34 3.30
CA ALA A 260 10.93 7.90 3.66
C ALA A 260 10.78 9.40 3.30
N GLY A 261 11.84 10.20 3.50
CA GLY A 261 11.86 11.62 3.15
C GLY A 261 11.77 11.85 1.64
N ALA A 262 12.41 11.00 0.84
CA ALA A 262 12.34 11.07 -0.62
C ALA A 262 10.97 10.66 -1.18
N LEU A 263 10.20 9.85 -0.44
CA LEU A 263 8.83 9.49 -0.83
C LEU A 263 7.86 10.65 -0.67
N ILE A 264 8.09 11.55 0.30
CA ILE A 264 7.28 12.75 0.51
C ILE A 264 7.41 13.71 -0.70
N GLU A 265 8.58 13.74 -1.32
CA GLU A 265 8.86 14.58 -2.49
C GLU A 265 8.28 14.02 -3.79
N SER A 266 7.82 12.76 -3.81
CA SER A 266 7.16 12.17 -4.97
C SER A 266 5.67 12.52 -4.97
N ASP A 267 5.22 13.27 -5.99
CA ASP A 267 3.81 13.59 -6.19
C ASP A 267 2.97 12.32 -6.40
N ASP A 268 1.82 12.22 -5.73
CA ASP A 268 0.84 11.12 -5.84
C ASP A 268 0.44 10.79 -7.30
N ASP A 269 0.48 11.80 -8.17
CA ASP A 269 0.13 11.72 -9.59
C ASP A 269 1.25 11.14 -10.46
N ASP A 270 2.50 11.12 -9.99
CA ASP A 270 3.67 10.76 -10.78
C ASP A 270 3.60 9.31 -11.28
N LEU A 271 3.20 8.39 -10.39
CA LEU A 271 3.14 6.97 -10.71
C LEU A 271 2.03 6.65 -11.73
N SER A 272 0.87 7.29 -11.59
CA SER A 272 -0.25 7.13 -12.51
C SER A 272 0.10 7.69 -13.90
N ARG A 273 0.74 8.87 -13.95
CA ARG A 273 1.19 9.49 -15.20
C ARG A 273 2.26 8.66 -15.91
N GLU A 274 3.23 8.14 -15.17
CA GLU A 274 4.26 7.26 -15.72
C GLU A 274 3.65 5.96 -16.26
N MET A 275 2.66 5.38 -15.58
CA MET A 275 1.93 4.22 -16.10
C MET A 275 1.20 4.52 -17.41
N MET A 276 0.50 5.65 -17.49
CA MET A 276 -0.18 6.08 -18.73
C MET A 276 0.82 6.34 -19.86
N ARG A 277 1.97 6.97 -19.56
CA ARG A 277 3.03 7.20 -20.55
C ARG A 277 3.62 5.89 -21.09
N ARG A 278 3.88 4.91 -20.22
CA ARG A 278 4.38 3.60 -20.66
C ARG A 278 3.40 2.89 -21.58
N ALA A 279 2.11 2.95 -21.27
CA ALA A 279 1.07 2.38 -22.13
C ALA A 279 1.08 2.99 -23.54
N LEU A 280 1.23 4.32 -23.65
CA LEU A 280 1.35 5.02 -24.92
C LEU A 280 2.60 4.64 -25.72
N GLU A 281 3.72 4.35 -25.03
CA GLU A 281 4.97 3.93 -25.67
C GLU A 281 4.91 2.50 -26.23
N GLY A 282 3.76 1.82 -26.14
CA GLY A 282 3.64 0.41 -26.52
C GLY A 282 4.49 -0.51 -25.65
N LYS A 283 5.02 0.01 -24.53
CA LYS A 283 5.54 -0.83 -23.46
C LYS A 283 4.30 -1.47 -22.86
N THR A 284 4.04 -2.70 -23.31
CA THR A 284 2.96 -3.55 -22.80
C THR A 284 2.93 -3.45 -21.29
N ILE A 285 1.75 -3.63 -20.68
CA ILE A 285 1.66 -4.09 -19.29
C ILE A 285 2.66 -5.24 -19.21
N ALA A 286 3.83 -4.99 -18.61
CA ALA A 286 4.93 -5.92 -18.75
C ALA A 286 4.40 -7.27 -18.27
N SER A 287 4.70 -8.37 -18.96
CA SER A 287 4.48 -9.69 -18.37
C SER A 287 5.28 -9.64 -17.09
N ALA A 288 4.61 -9.46 -15.94
CA ALA A 288 5.27 -8.98 -14.74
C ALA A 288 6.36 -10.00 -14.41
N GLY A 289 7.63 -9.68 -14.70
CA GLY A 289 8.71 -10.64 -14.62
C GLY A 289 8.76 -11.13 -13.19
N ASP A 290 8.74 -12.45 -12.97
CA ASP A 290 8.30 -13.10 -11.72
C ASP A 290 8.39 -12.22 -10.46
N LEU A 291 7.39 -11.36 -10.22
CA LEU A 291 7.31 -10.52 -9.02
C LEU A 291 6.90 -11.35 -7.81
N ASN A 292 6.41 -12.57 -8.05
CA ASN A 292 5.82 -13.38 -7.03
C ASN A 292 6.86 -13.73 -5.96
N GLY A 293 6.57 -13.40 -4.71
CA GLY A 293 7.48 -13.56 -3.58
C GLY A 293 8.60 -12.52 -3.50
N LYS A 294 8.65 -11.51 -4.38
CA LYS A 294 9.63 -10.43 -4.27
C LYS A 294 9.18 -9.37 -3.26
N SER A 295 10.12 -8.91 -2.45
CA SER A 295 9.96 -7.72 -1.60
C SER A 295 10.02 -6.44 -2.43
N LEU A 296 9.09 -5.52 -2.18
CA LEU A 296 9.05 -4.15 -2.70
C LEU A 296 9.89 -3.18 -1.85
N PHE A 297 10.01 -3.42 -0.54
CA PHE A 297 10.67 -2.50 0.40
C PHE A 297 12.06 -2.97 0.85
N GLY A 298 12.55 -4.11 0.33
CA GLY A 298 13.95 -4.50 0.37
C GLY A 298 14.45 -5.10 1.69
N ALA A 299 13.59 -5.70 2.50
CA ALA A 299 14.03 -6.32 3.76
C ALA A 299 14.84 -7.62 3.58
N ASP A 300 14.76 -8.29 2.42
CA ASP A 300 15.40 -9.58 2.18
C ASP A 300 16.91 -9.52 1.92
N ASP A 301 17.48 -8.32 1.70
CA ASP A 301 18.90 -8.12 1.44
C ASP A 301 19.57 -7.26 2.52
N GLN A 302 19.35 -7.57 3.80
CA GLN A 302 20.37 -7.27 4.83
C GLN A 302 21.61 -8.18 4.62
N LYS A 303 22.21 -8.17 3.43
CA LYS A 303 23.66 -8.33 3.35
C LYS A 303 24.23 -7.08 4.02
N PRO A 304 25.14 -7.22 4.99
CA PRO A 304 25.75 -6.06 5.62
C PRO A 304 26.29 -5.17 4.50
N VAL A 305 25.84 -3.91 4.47
CA VAL A 305 26.38 -2.89 3.59
C VAL A 305 27.89 -3.02 3.66
N VAL A 306 28.52 -3.44 2.57
CA VAL A 306 29.98 -3.52 2.49
C VAL A 306 30.45 -2.08 2.52
N ILE A 307 30.79 -1.62 3.71
CA ILE A 307 31.41 -0.32 3.94
C ILE A 307 32.68 -0.33 3.10
N THR A 308 32.72 0.51 2.07
CA THR A 308 33.93 0.72 1.29
C THR A 308 35.03 1.21 2.23
N GLN A 309 36.17 0.52 2.25
CA GLN A 309 37.34 0.97 3.01
C GLN A 309 38.13 2.07 2.27
N SER A 310 37.54 2.63 1.20
CA SER A 310 38.20 3.66 0.40
C SER A 310 38.20 5.00 1.14
N PRO A 311 39.36 5.58 1.46
CA PRO A 311 39.46 6.86 2.18
C PRO A 311 39.00 8.08 1.36
N LEU A 312 38.56 7.88 0.11
CA LEU A 312 38.11 8.95 -0.79
C LEU A 312 36.58 8.97 -1.04
N GLY A 313 35.82 8.11 -0.37
CA GLY A 313 34.35 8.12 -0.41
C GLY A 313 33.77 8.53 0.94
N SER A 314 33.31 9.78 1.05
CA SER A 314 32.65 10.28 2.27
C SER A 314 31.40 9.47 2.59
N SER A 315 31.45 8.74 3.71
CA SER A 315 30.28 8.24 4.44
C SER A 315 30.08 9.16 5.63
N THR A 316 28.84 9.58 5.87
CA THR A 316 28.40 10.29 7.06
C THR A 316 29.02 9.67 8.32
N ALA A 317 29.69 10.50 9.12
CA ALA A 317 30.34 10.07 10.34
C ALA A 317 29.35 9.34 11.26
N THR A 318 29.74 8.19 11.81
CA THR A 318 28.98 7.48 12.83
C THR A 318 28.72 8.41 14.01
N SER A 319 27.46 8.70 14.30
CA SER A 319 27.10 9.47 15.50
C SER A 319 27.64 8.76 16.73
N VAL A 320 28.32 9.51 17.60
CA VAL A 320 28.80 9.01 18.88
C VAL A 320 27.58 8.57 19.70
N LEU A 321 27.57 7.31 20.14
CA LEU A 321 26.58 6.80 21.09
C LEU A 321 26.64 7.68 22.35
N MET A 322 25.54 8.37 22.67
CA MET A 322 25.47 9.09 23.93
C MET A 322 25.48 8.08 25.08
N PRO A 323 26.35 8.25 26.09
CA PRO A 323 26.23 7.45 27.29
C PRO A 323 24.88 7.73 27.94
N VAL A 324 24.15 6.68 28.30
CA VAL A 324 22.92 6.78 29.08
C VAL A 324 23.30 7.32 30.46
N VAL A 325 23.10 8.63 30.66
CA VAL A 325 23.30 9.26 31.96
C VAL A 325 22.11 8.90 32.83
N THR A 326 22.35 8.08 33.87
CA THR A 326 21.39 7.82 34.95
C THR A 326 20.93 9.16 35.53
N ALA A 327 19.62 9.36 35.59
CA ALA A 327 18.94 10.61 35.91
C ALA A 327 19.66 11.48 36.96
N MET A 328 20.21 12.61 36.52
CA MET A 328 20.55 13.73 37.39
C MET A 328 19.40 14.75 37.36
N ILE A 329 19.04 15.19 38.57
CA ILE A 329 18.04 16.19 38.96
C ILE A 329 18.11 17.43 38.03
N PRO A 330 16.97 18.05 37.65
CA PRO A 330 16.93 19.01 36.56
C PRO A 330 17.63 20.32 36.91
N LEU A 331 18.50 20.79 36.01
CA LEU A 331 18.90 22.19 35.90
C LEU A 331 17.93 22.88 34.94
N ASP A 332 17.43 24.04 35.37
CA ASP A 332 16.43 24.87 34.69
C ASP A 332 16.72 25.07 33.19
N GLY A 333 16.00 24.31 32.36
CA GLY A 333 16.05 24.43 30.91
C GLY A 333 15.04 23.46 30.29
N LEU A 334 13.93 23.99 29.78
CA LEU A 334 12.92 23.21 29.06
C LEU A 334 13.54 22.66 27.75
N VAL A 335 13.96 21.39 27.77
CA VAL A 335 14.30 20.63 26.56
C VAL A 335 13.06 19.85 26.13
N GLN A 336 12.51 20.17 24.96
CA GLN A 336 11.43 19.40 24.35
C GLN A 336 12.04 18.41 23.35
N VAL A 337 12.07 17.12 23.73
CA VAL A 337 12.41 16.04 22.80
C VAL A 337 11.18 15.76 21.93
N SER A 338 11.26 16.09 20.64
CA SER A 338 10.23 15.72 19.67
C SER A 338 10.71 14.49 18.91
N LEU A 339 10.08 13.35 19.17
CA LEU A 339 10.29 12.12 18.40
C LEU A 339 9.53 12.26 17.09
N PHE A 340 10.24 12.17 15.96
CA PHE A 340 9.62 12.08 14.64
C PHE A 340 9.74 10.63 14.16
N ASP A 341 8.59 10.02 13.84
CA ASP A 341 8.54 8.78 13.08
C ASP A 341 8.95 9.11 11.63
N PHE A 342 10.20 8.87 11.25
CA PHE A 342 10.63 8.88 9.84
C PHE A 342 10.52 7.46 9.25
#